data_AF-A0A0K2J9B8-F1
#
_entry.id   AF-A0A0K2J9B8-F1
#
_cell.length_a   1.000
_cell.length_b   1.000
_cell.length_c   1.000
_cell.angle_alpha   90.00
_cell.angle_beta   90.00
_cell.angle_gamma   90.00
#
_symmetry.space_group_name_H-M   'P 1'
#
loop_
_entity.id
_entity.type
_entity.pdbx_description
1 polymer ?
#
loop_
_entity_poly.entity_id
_entity_poly.type
_entity_poly.pdbx_seq_one_letter_code
_entity_poly.pdbx_strand_id
1 'polypeptide(L)'
;MKKIFTAIICILLFMSVFVSCGNKTSKEENQPIYIGDNSKVIQVVSELPFPKGMKYYSIEIQSKTEPYELKVFVNYNENKTEGLKQCADKAFKKISNMGVISFYNKADGNLIESFNRE
;
A
#
# COMPACT_ATOMS: atom_id res chain seq x y z
N MET A 1 30.98 53.32 10.97
CA MET A 1 30.21 52.86 9.79
C MET A 1 30.63 51.49 9.27
N LYS A 2 31.93 51.20 9.07
CA LYS A 2 32.41 49.87 8.60
C LYS A 2 31.98 48.67 9.47
N LYS A 3 32.11 48.75 10.80
CA LYS A 3 31.78 47.64 11.72
C LYS A 3 30.28 47.30 11.79
N ILE A 4 29.41 48.29 11.58
CA ILE A 4 27.94 48.12 11.55
C ILE A 4 27.53 47.45 10.22
N PHE A 5 28.16 47.85 9.11
CA PHE A 5 27.93 47.23 7.80
C PHE A 5 28.39 45.76 7.75
N THR A 6 29.50 45.42 8.39
CA THR A 6 29.97 44.02 8.49
C THR A 6 29.01 43.17 9.33
N ALA A 7 28.44 43.71 10.41
CA ALA A 7 27.47 42.98 11.23
C ALA A 7 26.17 42.68 10.49
N ILE A 8 25.66 43.61 9.67
CA ILE A 8 24.41 43.44 8.90
C ILE A 8 24.58 42.40 7.77
N ILE A 9 25.74 42.37 7.11
CA ILE A 9 26.06 41.36 6.09
C ILE A 9 26.14 39.94 6.69
N CYS A 10 26.67 39.79 7.91
CA CYS A 10 26.72 38.49 8.58
C CYS A 10 25.34 37.96 9.00
N ILE A 11 24.40 38.85 9.37
CA ILE A 11 23.05 38.44 9.79
C ILE A 11 22.20 37.98 8.61
N LEU A 12 22.37 38.57 7.42
CA LEU A 12 21.65 38.19 6.21
C LEU A 12 22.12 36.84 5.61
N LEU A 13 23.38 36.45 5.84
CA LEU A 13 23.94 35.17 5.39
C LEU A 13 23.53 33.96 6.26
N PHE A 14 22.96 34.18 7.45
CA PHE A 14 22.52 33.12 8.36
C PHE A 14 21.05 32.71 8.17
N MET A 15 20.26 33.42 7.38
CA MET A 15 18.82 33.13 7.16
C MET A 15 18.53 32.11 6.05
N SER A 16 19.52 31.71 5.24
CA SER A 16 19.29 30.85 4.07
C SER A 16 19.49 29.35 4.31
N VAL A 17 19.60 28.89 5.56
CA VAL A 17 19.74 27.46 5.90
C VAL A 17 18.68 27.00 6.90
N PHE A 18 17.40 27.22 6.58
CA PHE A 18 16.32 26.35 7.02
C PHE A 18 15.32 26.15 5.88
N VAL A 19 15.77 25.56 4.77
CA VAL A 19 14.86 24.73 3.99
C VAL A 19 14.67 23.45 4.81
N SER A 20 13.73 23.53 5.75
CA SER A 20 13.13 22.33 6.32
C SER A 20 12.45 21.63 5.15
N CYS A 21 13.15 20.67 4.55
CA CYS A 21 12.53 19.67 3.70
C CYS A 21 11.52 18.98 4.62
N GLY A 22 10.25 19.32 4.44
CA GLY A 22 9.17 18.78 5.23
C GLY A 22 9.26 17.28 5.18
N ASN A 23 9.74 16.69 6.28
CA ASN A 23 9.53 15.29 6.55
C ASN A 23 8.01 15.12 6.49
N LYS A 24 7.53 14.53 5.41
CA LYS A 24 6.23 13.87 5.40
C LYS A 24 6.39 12.65 6.29
N THR A 25 6.52 12.86 7.59
CA THR A 25 6.21 11.85 8.58
C THR A 25 4.71 11.65 8.46
N SER A 26 4.33 10.76 7.54
CA SER A 26 2.98 10.25 7.43
C SER A 26 2.65 9.60 8.77
N LYS A 27 2.03 10.37 9.64
CA LYS A 27 1.39 9.96 10.91
C LYS A 27 0.33 8.88 10.75
N GLU A 28 0.18 8.31 9.54
CA GLU A 28 -0.81 7.32 9.16
C GLU A 28 -0.35 5.88 9.43
N GLU A 29 0.90 5.66 9.84
CA GLU A 29 1.47 4.33 10.04
C GLU A 29 0.86 3.53 11.22
N ASN A 30 -0.03 4.15 12.02
CA ASN A 30 -0.58 3.55 13.25
C ASN A 30 -2.10 3.31 13.26
N GLN A 31 -2.85 3.73 12.23
CA GLN A 31 -4.29 3.44 12.18
C GLN A 31 -4.53 2.10 11.47
N PRO A 32 -5.33 1.18 12.03
CA PRO A 32 -5.67 -0.06 11.34
C PRO A 32 -6.40 0.26 10.03
N ILE A 33 -6.01 -0.41 8.94
CA ILE A 33 -6.73 -0.32 7.67
C ILE A 33 -7.86 -1.35 7.72
N TYR A 34 -9.08 -0.93 7.47
CA TYR A 34 -10.23 -1.83 7.35
C TYR A 34 -10.52 -2.14 5.88
N ILE A 35 -11.14 -3.29 5.62
CA ILE A 35 -11.47 -3.73 4.26
C ILE A 35 -12.45 -2.77 3.56
N GLY A 36 -13.23 -1.99 4.31
CA GLY A 36 -14.11 -0.94 3.78
C GLY A 36 -13.39 0.36 3.41
N ASP A 37 -12.11 0.51 3.74
CA ASP A 37 -11.30 1.68 3.40
C ASP A 37 -10.81 1.57 1.95
N ASN A 38 -11.73 1.63 0.97
CA ASN A 38 -11.48 1.31 -0.43
C ASN A 38 -10.16 1.87 -0.97
N SER A 39 -9.89 3.17 -0.79
CA SER A 39 -8.65 3.80 -1.28
C SER A 39 -7.39 3.23 -0.62
N LYS A 40 -7.44 2.92 0.68
CA LYS A 40 -6.32 2.33 1.42
C LYS A 40 -6.13 0.87 1.04
N VAL A 41 -7.21 0.11 0.84
CA VAL A 41 -7.16 -1.27 0.36
C VAL A 41 -6.53 -1.34 -1.03
N ILE A 42 -6.93 -0.45 -1.94
CA ILE A 42 -6.32 -0.37 -3.28
C ILE A 42 -4.83 -0.08 -3.19
N GLN A 43 -4.42 0.87 -2.34
CA GLN A 43 -3.01 1.16 -2.12
C GLN A 43 -2.25 -0.07 -1.60
N VAL A 44 -2.79 -0.76 -0.59
CA VAL A 44 -2.21 -2.01 -0.06
C VAL A 44 -2.04 -3.04 -1.16
N VAL A 45 -3.07 -3.29 -1.96
CA VAL A 45 -3.05 -4.28 -3.06
C VAL A 45 -2.00 -3.91 -4.10
N SER A 46 -1.89 -2.64 -4.46
CA SER A 46 -0.92 -2.17 -5.46
C SER A 46 0.54 -2.38 -5.06
N GLU A 47 0.81 -2.51 -3.76
CA GLU A 47 2.14 -2.73 -3.17
C GLU A 47 2.40 -4.21 -2.81
N LEU A 48 1.49 -5.13 -3.14
CA LEU A 48 1.69 -6.55 -2.86
C LEU A 48 2.79 -7.14 -3.75
N PRO A 49 3.61 -8.07 -3.21
CA PRO A 49 4.73 -8.67 -3.93
C PRO A 49 4.24 -9.76 -4.90
N PHE A 50 3.46 -9.38 -5.91
CA PHE A 50 2.92 -10.34 -6.88
C PHE A 50 4.04 -11.17 -7.53
N PRO A 51 3.81 -12.49 -7.72
CA PRO A 51 4.75 -13.37 -8.41
C PRO A 51 5.12 -12.85 -9.81
N LYS A 52 6.31 -13.21 -10.29
CA LYS A 52 6.72 -12.88 -11.66
C LYS A 52 5.72 -13.46 -12.66
N GLY A 53 5.27 -12.64 -13.60
CA GLY A 53 4.27 -13.05 -14.59
C GLY A 53 2.82 -12.79 -14.16
N MET A 54 2.58 -12.41 -12.90
CA MET A 54 1.31 -11.86 -12.44
C MET A 54 1.38 -10.35 -12.36
N LYS A 55 0.31 -9.69 -12.79
CA LYS A 55 0.13 -8.24 -12.58
C LYS A 55 -1.24 -7.96 -12.03
N TYR A 56 -1.31 -7.09 -11.03
CA TYR A 56 -2.55 -6.51 -10.54
C TYR A 56 -3.40 -5.95 -11.69
N TYR A 57 -4.71 -6.18 -11.65
CA TYR A 57 -5.68 -5.60 -12.56
C TYR A 57 -6.78 -4.81 -11.81
N SER A 58 -7.54 -5.49 -10.94
CA SER A 58 -8.61 -4.86 -10.16
C SER A 58 -8.87 -5.59 -8.86
N ILE A 59 -9.71 -5.00 -8.00
CA ILE A 59 -10.23 -5.66 -6.80
C ILE A 59 -11.75 -5.60 -6.75
N GLU A 60 -12.35 -6.49 -5.97
CA GLU A 60 -13.70 -6.36 -5.44
C GLU A 60 -13.68 -6.62 -3.93
N ILE A 61 -14.40 -5.80 -3.18
CA ILE A 61 -14.54 -5.92 -1.73
C ILE A 61 -15.91 -6.50 -1.41
N GLN A 62 -15.93 -7.65 -0.72
CA GLN A 62 -17.13 -8.31 -0.24
C GLN A 62 -17.24 -8.12 1.28
N SER A 63 -17.82 -6.99 1.67
CA SER A 63 -17.92 -6.58 3.08
C SER A 63 -19.34 -6.64 3.65
N LYS A 64 -20.27 -7.33 2.98
CA LYS A 64 -21.67 -7.44 3.43
C LYS A 64 -21.85 -8.42 4.59
N THR A 65 -21.09 -9.51 4.59
CA THR A 65 -21.19 -10.61 5.57
C THR A 65 -19.81 -11.14 5.87
N GLU A 66 -19.57 -11.53 7.12
CA GLU A 66 -18.31 -12.17 7.50
C GLU A 66 -18.25 -13.65 7.06
N PRO A 67 -17.06 -14.17 6.75
CA PRO A 67 -15.77 -13.47 6.73
C PRO A 67 -15.66 -12.49 5.55
N TYR A 68 -15.18 -11.26 5.81
CA TYR A 68 -15.03 -10.27 4.74
C TYR A 68 -13.96 -10.73 3.74
N GLU A 69 -14.30 -10.69 2.45
CA GLU A 69 -13.44 -11.18 1.37
C GLU A 69 -12.92 -10.03 0.50
N LEU A 70 -11.64 -10.07 0.17
CA LEU A 70 -11.02 -9.27 -0.88
C LEU A 70 -10.74 -10.15 -2.09
N LYS A 71 -11.44 -9.91 -3.20
CA LYS A 71 -11.14 -10.55 -4.48
C LYS A 71 -10.13 -9.70 -5.23
N VAL A 72 -9.01 -10.30 -5.63
CA VAL A 72 -7.96 -9.64 -6.39
C VAL A 72 -7.89 -10.28 -7.77
N PHE A 73 -8.17 -9.49 -8.80
CA PHE A 73 -8.07 -9.92 -10.19
C PHE A 73 -6.68 -9.60 -10.71
N VAL A 74 -6.02 -10.59 -11.29
CA VAL A 74 -4.67 -10.47 -11.85
C VAL A 74 -4.66 -10.89 -13.32
N ASN A 75 -3.79 -10.26 -14.10
CA ASN A 75 -3.39 -10.81 -15.39
C ASN A 75 -2.44 -11.97 -15.13
N TYR A 76 -2.89 -13.18 -15.47
CA TYR A 76 -2.21 -14.43 -15.19
C TYR A 76 -1.92 -15.17 -16.50
N ASN A 77 -0.65 -15.17 -16.92
CA ASN A 77 -0.22 -15.74 -18.20
C ASN A 77 0.59 -17.05 -18.04
N GLU A 78 0.89 -17.47 -16.80
CA GLU A 78 1.72 -18.64 -16.47
C GLU A 78 1.06 -19.43 -15.35
N ASN A 79 1.19 -20.76 -15.29
CA ASN A 79 0.59 -21.59 -14.24
C ASN A 79 1.37 -21.61 -12.90
N LYS A 80 1.88 -20.45 -12.43
CA LYS A 80 2.69 -20.38 -11.20
C LYS A 80 1.98 -19.58 -10.11
N THR A 81 1.68 -20.22 -8.98
CA THR A 81 1.06 -19.57 -7.82
C THR A 81 2.03 -19.30 -6.67
N GLU A 82 3.28 -19.72 -6.81
CA GLU A 82 4.37 -19.51 -5.86
C GLU A 82 4.53 -18.02 -5.54
N GLY A 83 4.25 -17.62 -4.29
CA GLY A 83 4.31 -16.24 -3.81
C GLY A 83 2.95 -15.58 -3.56
N LEU A 84 1.83 -16.19 -3.99
CA LEU A 84 0.49 -15.69 -3.63
C LEU A 84 0.22 -15.76 -2.13
N LYS A 85 0.72 -16.78 -1.43
CA LYS A 85 0.66 -16.85 0.04
C LYS A 85 1.36 -15.65 0.69
N GLN A 86 2.52 -15.24 0.18
CA GLN A 86 3.24 -14.06 0.69
C GLN A 86 2.45 -12.76 0.44
N CYS A 87 1.76 -12.67 -0.70
CA CYS A 87 0.83 -11.57 -0.97
C CYS A 87 -0.31 -11.54 0.05
N ALA A 88 -0.94 -12.70 0.29
CA ALA A 88 -2.02 -12.86 1.26
C ALA A 88 -1.55 -12.45 2.67
N ASP A 89 -0.40 -12.93 3.12
CA ASP A 89 0.13 -12.64 4.46
C ASP A 89 0.41 -11.15 4.66
N LYS A 90 0.97 -10.48 3.64
CA LYS A 90 1.19 -9.03 3.69
C LYS A 90 -0.13 -8.26 3.71
N ALA A 91 -1.12 -8.71 2.94
CA ALA A 91 -2.45 -8.10 2.92
C ALA A 91 -3.17 -8.28 4.25
N PHE A 92 -3.16 -9.48 4.84
CA PHE A 92 -3.74 -9.76 6.15
C PHE A 92 -3.08 -8.94 7.26
N LYS A 93 -1.75 -8.73 7.20
CA LYS A 93 -1.04 -7.90 8.17
C LYS A 93 -1.46 -6.42 8.09
N LYS A 94 -1.77 -5.91 6.89
CA LYS A 94 -2.14 -4.51 6.69
C LYS A 94 -3.65 -4.25 6.89
N ILE A 95 -4.53 -5.15 6.43
CA ILE A 95 -5.99 -4.95 6.43
C ILE A 95 -6.62 -5.74 7.58
N SER A 96 -6.87 -5.08 8.71
CA SER A 96 -7.08 -5.72 10.01
C SER A 96 -8.33 -6.59 10.15
N ASN A 97 -9.41 -6.37 9.38
CA ASN A 97 -10.67 -7.15 9.50
C ASN A 97 -10.96 -8.08 8.31
N MET A 98 -10.05 -8.21 7.34
CA MET A 98 -10.23 -9.11 6.19
C MET A 98 -10.07 -10.59 6.60
N GLY A 99 -11.10 -11.39 6.37
CA GLY A 99 -11.07 -12.83 6.70
C GLY A 99 -10.58 -13.70 5.56
N VAL A 100 -10.79 -13.29 4.31
CA VAL A 100 -10.44 -14.06 3.11
C VAL A 100 -9.81 -13.15 2.05
N ILE A 101 -8.80 -13.66 1.36
CA ILE A 101 -8.29 -13.05 0.11
C ILE A 101 -8.24 -14.12 -0.97
N SER A 102 -8.83 -13.82 -2.13
CA SER A 102 -8.95 -14.74 -3.25
C SER A 102 -8.41 -14.11 -4.52
N PHE A 103 -7.56 -14.84 -5.23
CA PHE A 103 -6.94 -14.40 -6.47
C PHE A 103 -7.66 -15.02 -7.66
N TYR A 104 -8.09 -14.19 -8.61
CA TYR A 104 -8.80 -14.62 -9.81
C TYR A 104 -8.03 -14.21 -11.06
N ASN A 105 -8.06 -15.06 -12.08
CA ASN A 105 -7.57 -14.69 -13.39
C ASN A 105 -8.55 -13.72 -14.05
N LYS A 106 -8.07 -12.54 -14.46
CA LYS A 106 -8.93 -11.54 -15.09
C LYS A 106 -9.50 -12.00 -16.44
N ALA A 107 -8.79 -12.87 -17.16
CA ALA A 107 -9.16 -13.26 -18.52
C ALA A 107 -10.44 -14.11 -18.57
N ASP A 108 -10.58 -15.06 -17.65
CA ASP A 108 -11.68 -16.03 -17.61
C ASP A 108 -12.51 -15.96 -16.33
N GLY A 109 -12.07 -15.21 -15.32
CA GLY A 109 -12.74 -15.09 -14.02
C GLY A 109 -12.56 -16.31 -13.12
N ASN A 110 -11.68 -17.25 -13.48
CA ASN A 110 -11.46 -18.47 -12.69
C ASN A 110 -10.65 -18.17 -11.41
N LEU A 111 -11.01 -18.86 -10.34
CA LEU A 111 -10.24 -18.82 -9.09
C LEU A 111 -8.88 -19.48 -9.32
N ILE A 112 -7.82 -18.74 -9.00
CA ILE A 112 -6.43 -19.24 -9.00
C ILE A 112 -6.14 -19.87 -7.64
N GLU A 113 -6.30 -19.09 -6.57
CA GLU A 113 -6.02 -19.53 -5.20
C GLU A 113 -6.76 -18.64 -4.19
N SER A 114 -7.10 -19.22 -3.03
CA SER A 114 -7.74 -18.49 -1.94
C SER A 114 -7.07 -18.82 -0.61
N PHE A 115 -6.93 -17.80 0.23
CA PHE A 115 -6.35 -17.92 1.56
C PHE A 115 -7.32 -17.38 2.59
N ASN A 116 -7.44 -18.12 3.70
CA ASN A 116 -8.15 -17.67 4.87
C ASN A 116 -7.14 -17.08 5.86
N ARG A 117 -7.58 -16.07 6.61
CA ARG A 117 -6.88 -15.66 7.81
C ARG A 117 -6.96 -16.78 8.85
N GLU A 118 -5.81 -17.12 9.43
CA GLU A 118 -5.69 -18.06 10.57
C GLU A 118 -6.26 -17.48 11.87
#